data_AF-A0A7X5HVM4-F1
#
_entry.id   AF-A0A7X5HVM4-F1
#
_cell.length_a   1.000
_cell.length_b   1.000
_cell.length_c   1.000
_cell.angle_alpha   90.00
_cell.angle_beta   90.00
_cell.angle_gamma   90.00
#
_symmetry.space_group_name_H-M   'P 1'
#
loop_
_entity.id
_entity.type
_entity.pdbx_description
1 polymer ?
#
loop_
_entity_poly.entity_id
_entity_poly.type
_entity_poly.pdbx_seq_one_letter_code
_entity_poly.pdbx_strand_id
1 'polypeptide(L)'
;MLLILVRHGEAEERKEQQKDGERKLTAKGAREFGRAAQGMAGILPSGLKVLSSPLVRALQTANLLADAVGVPAVGQVESLETGDLETFLEEVKGRGAVVAGVGHEPSLSRWVHALTGEHVPMDKGSAAFIEWEEGGQGRLLLLLHREEAGNLGGFLLQEIPQLRVWELANIQARLKDEGMRVYALHHFRIAMRNVFVLLSMREPEGRKDLAKEVKSYGKKVFAHTDKIREYDVLLKFLGSGGEGVPQDAGGYTAYFTEERRKQLEELMEVTGSGSYAAFILKLLSLLLEMKNLREQEKSEAVRKSFKRMYHAYQLMRLDINLEDLDANDQDRLHKFRIAAKKIEYGAALFPGLNKKKYRKTVKEAKRLHQVLGRHRDSVRNRELLEEARKTIEEEKQ
;
A
#
# COMPACT_ATOMS: atom_id res chain seq x y z
N MET A 1 -1.50 0.16 17.65
CA MET A 1 -2.47 -0.73 16.97
C MET A 1 -3.36 0.06 16.03
N LEU A 2 -4.06 -0.60 15.12
CA LEU A 2 -5.05 0.01 14.23
C LEU A 2 -6.45 -0.34 14.74
N LEU A 3 -7.18 0.68 15.20
CA LEU A 3 -8.56 0.58 15.66
C LEU A 3 -9.51 1.13 14.59
N ILE A 4 -10.54 0.37 14.25
CA ILE A 4 -11.50 0.74 13.21
C ILE A 4 -12.88 0.83 13.85
N LEU A 5 -13.36 2.04 14.06
CA LEU A 5 -14.69 2.26 14.61
C LEU A 5 -15.68 2.30 13.45
N VAL A 6 -16.72 1.47 13.49
CA VAL A 6 -17.71 1.36 12.42
C VAL A 6 -19.09 1.62 12.98
N ARG A 7 -19.80 2.60 12.42
CA ARG A 7 -21.22 2.79 12.76
C ARG A 7 -22.06 1.76 12.03
N HIS A 8 -23.00 1.14 12.72
CA HIS A 8 -23.93 0.19 12.10
C HIS A 8 -24.61 0.76 10.84
N GLY A 9 -24.96 -0.12 9.89
CA GLY A 9 -25.66 0.23 8.67
C GLY A 9 -27.10 0.73 8.90
N GLU A 10 -27.78 1.13 7.83
CA GLU A 10 -29.17 1.60 7.92
C GLU A 10 -30.11 0.52 8.46
N ALA A 11 -30.79 0.84 9.57
CA ALA A 11 -31.66 -0.07 10.30
C ALA A 11 -33.12 0.37 10.23
N GLU A 12 -34.03 -0.58 10.42
CA GLU A 12 -35.48 -0.38 10.44
C GLU A 12 -35.88 0.73 11.41
N GLU A 13 -36.97 1.43 11.07
CA GLU A 13 -37.58 2.39 11.98
C GLU A 13 -38.10 1.68 13.23
N ARG A 14 -38.11 2.42 14.34
CA ARG A 14 -38.61 1.88 15.61
C ARG A 14 -40.13 1.73 15.50
N LYS A 15 -40.61 0.48 15.51
CA LYS A 15 -42.03 0.19 15.66
C LYS A 15 -42.42 0.32 17.13
N GLU A 16 -43.63 0.82 17.42
CA GLU A 16 -44.12 1.08 18.78
C GLU A 16 -44.07 -0.14 19.72
N GLN A 17 -44.10 -1.35 19.16
CA GLN A 17 -44.15 -2.62 19.90
C GLN A 17 -42.82 -3.39 19.91
N GLN A 18 -41.74 -2.85 19.35
CA GLN A 18 -40.46 -3.54 19.21
C GLN A 18 -39.42 -2.97 20.19
N LYS A 19 -38.73 -3.85 20.94
CA LYS A 19 -37.58 -3.45 21.76
C LYS A 19 -36.49 -2.90 20.82
N ASP A 20 -35.85 -1.78 21.17
CA ASP A 20 -34.88 -1.10 20.27
C ASP A 20 -33.74 -2.03 19.82
N GLY A 21 -33.36 -3.01 20.66
CA GLY A 21 -32.31 -3.97 20.35
C GLY A 21 -32.63 -5.00 19.26
N GLU A 22 -33.91 -5.20 18.92
CA GLU A 22 -34.34 -6.18 17.91
C GLU A 22 -34.40 -5.60 16.49
N ARG A 23 -34.15 -4.30 16.33
CA ARG A 23 -34.17 -3.62 15.03
C ARG A 23 -33.08 -4.20 14.14
N LYS A 24 -33.49 -4.69 12.97
CA LYS A 24 -32.60 -5.26 11.96
C LYS A 24 -32.10 -4.17 11.02
N LEU A 25 -31.04 -4.47 10.28
CA LEU A 25 -30.69 -3.72 9.09
C LEU A 25 -31.86 -3.78 8.10
N THR A 26 -32.13 -2.66 7.43
CA THR A 26 -33.03 -2.69 6.27
C THR A 26 -32.35 -3.45 5.14
N ALA A 27 -33.12 -4.02 4.21
CA ALA A 27 -32.54 -4.69 3.04
C ALA A 27 -31.65 -3.73 2.21
N LYS A 28 -31.99 -2.44 2.18
CA LYS A 28 -31.16 -1.40 1.57
C LYS A 28 -29.85 -1.20 2.36
N GLY A 29 -29.93 -1.02 3.67
CA GLY A 29 -28.77 -0.84 4.54
C GLY A 29 -27.78 -1.99 4.50
N ALA A 30 -28.27 -3.23 4.50
CA ALA A 30 -27.44 -4.43 4.36
C ALA A 30 -26.72 -4.48 3.01
N ARG A 31 -27.41 -4.16 1.90
CA ARG A 31 -26.79 -4.11 0.56
C ARG A 31 -25.74 -3.02 0.46
N GLU A 32 -26.04 -1.82 0.95
CA GLU A 32 -25.11 -0.69 0.87
C GLU A 32 -23.88 -0.92 1.74
N PHE A 33 -24.07 -1.38 2.99
CA PHE A 33 -22.95 -1.70 3.86
C PHE A 33 -22.14 -2.89 3.31
N GLY A 34 -22.79 -3.91 2.73
CA GLY A 34 -22.08 -5.00 2.07
C GLY A 34 -21.14 -4.51 0.97
N ARG A 35 -21.55 -3.54 0.14
CA ARG A 35 -20.66 -2.91 -0.85
C ARG A 35 -19.51 -2.15 -0.18
N ALA A 36 -19.80 -1.37 0.86
CA ALA A 36 -18.79 -0.66 1.62
C ALA A 36 -17.75 -1.62 2.24
N ALA A 37 -18.22 -2.73 2.82
CA ALA A 37 -17.38 -3.76 3.41
C ALA A 37 -16.47 -4.42 2.36
N GLN A 38 -16.99 -4.74 1.17
CA GLN A 38 -16.19 -5.26 0.06
C GLN A 38 -15.15 -4.24 -0.43
N GLY A 39 -15.50 -2.95 -0.50
CA GLY A 39 -14.55 -1.89 -0.83
C GLY A 39 -13.43 -1.77 0.21
N MET A 40 -13.77 -1.86 1.50
CA MET A 40 -12.81 -1.85 2.60
C MET A 40 -11.96 -3.12 2.65
N ALA A 41 -12.51 -4.29 2.30
CA ALA A 41 -11.78 -5.56 2.34
C ALA A 41 -10.48 -5.52 1.53
N GLY A 42 -10.46 -4.76 0.42
CA GLY A 42 -9.26 -4.57 -0.39
C GLY A 42 -8.14 -3.75 0.26
N ILE A 43 -8.39 -3.09 1.40
CA ILE A 43 -7.41 -2.26 2.13
C ILE A 43 -7.21 -2.71 3.58
N LEU A 44 -8.07 -3.60 4.07
CA LEU A 44 -8.00 -4.15 5.41
C LEU A 44 -6.96 -5.29 5.45
N PRO A 45 -6.08 -5.30 6.46
CA PRO A 45 -5.05 -6.33 6.57
C PRO A 45 -5.64 -7.68 6.97
N SER A 46 -4.88 -8.73 6.68
CA SER A 46 -5.11 -10.06 7.25
C SER A 46 -5.01 -10.03 8.78
N GLY A 47 -5.80 -10.86 9.47
CA GLY A 47 -5.77 -10.95 10.93
C GLY A 47 -6.62 -9.92 11.67
N LEU A 48 -7.46 -9.16 10.94
CA LEU A 48 -8.48 -8.29 11.52
C LEU A 48 -9.35 -9.08 12.52
N LYS A 49 -9.56 -8.52 13.71
CA LYS A 49 -10.60 -8.98 14.64
C LYS A 49 -11.82 -8.08 14.51
N VAL A 50 -13.00 -8.68 14.41
CA VAL A 50 -14.26 -7.93 14.34
C VAL A 50 -15.01 -8.12 15.65
N LEU A 51 -15.30 -7.01 16.31
CA LEU A 51 -16.10 -6.91 17.52
C LEU A 51 -17.40 -6.15 17.22
N SER A 52 -18.46 -6.49 17.93
CA SER A 52 -19.77 -5.88 17.73
C SER A 52 -20.51 -5.65 19.04
N SER A 53 -21.30 -4.58 19.08
CA SER A 53 -22.39 -4.46 20.03
C SER A 53 -23.37 -5.63 19.84
N PRO A 54 -23.94 -6.20 20.93
CA PRO A 54 -24.90 -7.31 20.84
C PRO A 54 -26.23 -6.93 20.15
N LEU A 55 -26.50 -5.63 19.92
CA LEU A 55 -27.70 -5.20 19.22
C LEU A 55 -27.73 -5.71 17.77
N VAL A 56 -28.89 -6.20 17.32
CA VAL A 56 -29.01 -6.99 16.08
C VAL A 56 -28.46 -6.26 14.85
N ARG A 57 -28.76 -4.97 14.68
CA ARG A 57 -28.24 -4.14 13.57
C ARG A 57 -26.72 -4.04 13.53
N ALA A 58 -26.07 -3.97 14.70
CA ALA A 58 -24.61 -3.88 14.79
C ALA A 58 -23.99 -5.24 14.48
N LEU A 59 -24.54 -6.32 15.04
CA LEU A 59 -24.10 -7.68 14.77
C LEU A 59 -24.22 -8.05 13.29
N GLN A 60 -25.34 -7.70 12.65
CA GLN A 60 -25.53 -7.90 11.21
C GLN A 60 -24.50 -7.11 10.38
N THR A 61 -24.22 -5.87 10.77
CA THR A 61 -23.18 -5.05 10.12
C THR A 61 -21.81 -5.69 10.29
N ALA A 62 -21.47 -6.16 11.50
CA ALA A 62 -20.22 -6.81 11.80
C ALA A 62 -20.03 -8.11 11.03
N ASN A 63 -21.08 -8.93 10.88
CA ASN A 63 -21.05 -10.15 10.07
C ASN A 63 -20.78 -9.84 8.59
N LEU A 64 -21.43 -8.82 8.02
CA LEU A 64 -21.14 -8.39 6.64
C LEU A 64 -19.69 -7.95 6.46
N LEU A 65 -19.10 -7.29 7.46
CA LEU A 65 -17.68 -6.93 7.44
C LEU A 65 -16.79 -8.16 7.54
N ALA A 66 -17.08 -9.05 8.49
CA ALA A 66 -16.33 -10.29 8.72
C ALA A 66 -16.34 -11.20 7.48
N ASP A 67 -17.49 -11.35 6.82
CA ASP A 67 -17.63 -12.10 5.57
C ASP A 67 -16.76 -11.49 4.47
N ALA A 68 -16.75 -10.16 4.33
CA ALA A 68 -15.99 -9.47 3.30
C ALA A 68 -14.46 -9.62 3.48
N VAL A 69 -13.98 -9.65 4.73
CA VAL A 69 -12.54 -9.80 5.03
C VAL A 69 -12.11 -11.25 5.31
N GLY A 70 -13.04 -12.21 5.26
CA GLY A 70 -12.77 -13.62 5.55
C GLY A 70 -12.44 -13.90 7.02
N VAL A 71 -13.04 -13.16 7.95
CA VAL A 71 -12.91 -13.37 9.40
C VAL A 71 -13.98 -14.36 9.87
N PRO A 72 -13.61 -15.48 10.51
CA PRO A 72 -14.55 -16.58 10.75
C PRO A 72 -15.54 -16.33 11.89
N ALA A 73 -15.26 -15.38 12.79
CA ALA A 73 -16.10 -15.12 13.95
C ALA A 73 -16.08 -13.65 14.36
N VAL A 74 -17.26 -13.14 14.71
CA VAL A 74 -17.46 -11.82 15.32
C VAL A 74 -17.59 -11.98 16.83
N GLY A 75 -16.75 -11.27 17.59
CA GLY A 75 -16.88 -11.19 19.04
C GLY A 75 -17.96 -10.18 19.44
N GLN A 76 -18.78 -10.49 20.44
CA GLN A 76 -19.72 -9.51 21.01
C GLN A 76 -19.14 -8.93 22.29
N VAL A 77 -19.26 -7.62 22.44
CA VAL A 77 -18.83 -6.89 23.65
C VAL A 77 -19.89 -5.85 24.03
N GLU A 78 -20.22 -5.79 25.32
CA GLU A 78 -21.28 -4.91 25.83
C GLU A 78 -20.84 -3.43 25.82
N SER A 79 -19.53 -3.16 25.94
CA SER A 79 -18.93 -1.83 25.89
C SER A 79 -19.33 -1.02 24.64
N LEU A 80 -19.51 -1.70 23.49
CA LEU A 80 -19.96 -1.10 22.23
C LEU A 80 -21.45 -0.73 22.22
N GLU A 81 -22.25 -1.32 23.11
CA GLU A 81 -23.64 -0.90 23.35
C GLU A 81 -23.72 0.22 24.38
N THR A 82 -23.07 0.03 25.54
CA THR A 82 -23.14 0.97 26.66
C THR A 82 -22.41 2.28 26.36
N GLY A 83 -21.44 2.26 25.44
CA GLY A 83 -20.62 3.42 25.09
C GLY A 83 -19.46 3.66 26.06
N ASP A 84 -19.08 2.64 26.83
CA ASP A 84 -17.93 2.66 27.73
C ASP A 84 -16.62 2.47 26.95
N LEU A 85 -15.92 3.59 26.72
CA LEU A 85 -14.65 3.58 26.00
C LEU A 85 -13.54 2.86 26.78
N GLU A 86 -13.45 3.06 28.09
CA GLU A 86 -12.35 2.49 28.90
C GLU A 86 -12.44 0.97 28.89
N THR A 87 -13.64 0.42 29.14
CA THR A 87 -13.87 -1.03 29.05
C THR A 87 -13.59 -1.54 27.63
N PHE A 88 -14.02 -0.83 26.59
CA PHE A 88 -13.73 -1.23 25.21
C PHE A 88 -12.23 -1.25 24.91
N LEU A 89 -11.47 -0.25 25.37
CA LEU A 89 -10.02 -0.20 25.19
C LEU A 89 -9.34 -1.37 25.90
N GLU A 90 -9.74 -1.72 27.13
CA GLU A 90 -9.25 -2.91 27.83
C GLU A 90 -9.60 -4.20 27.06
N GLU A 91 -10.80 -4.30 26.49
CA GLU A 91 -11.20 -5.48 25.73
C GLU A 91 -10.37 -5.66 24.46
N VAL A 92 -9.94 -4.59 23.78
CA VAL A 92 -9.13 -4.70 22.55
C VAL A 92 -7.64 -4.88 22.81
N LYS A 93 -7.16 -4.59 24.02
CA LYS A 93 -5.76 -4.84 24.40
C LYS A 93 -5.39 -6.31 24.18
N GLY A 94 -4.21 -6.55 23.63
CA GLY A 94 -3.70 -7.90 23.36
C GLY A 94 -4.47 -8.70 22.30
N ARG A 95 -5.57 -8.21 21.71
CA ARG A 95 -6.34 -8.94 20.67
C ARG A 95 -5.70 -8.93 19.28
N GLY A 96 -4.56 -8.25 19.13
CA GLY A 96 -3.77 -8.21 17.90
C GLY A 96 -3.56 -6.78 17.40
N ALA A 97 -2.88 -6.67 16.26
CA ALA A 97 -2.49 -5.38 15.71
C ALA A 97 -3.65 -4.57 15.13
N VAL A 98 -4.80 -5.20 14.82
CA VAL A 98 -5.90 -4.60 14.06
C VAL A 98 -7.26 -5.09 14.55
N VAL A 99 -8.10 -4.18 15.03
CA VAL A 99 -9.44 -4.49 15.57
C VAL A 99 -10.48 -3.54 14.97
N ALA A 100 -11.61 -4.08 14.53
CA ALA A 100 -12.79 -3.32 14.14
C ALA A 100 -13.87 -3.46 15.21
N GLY A 101 -14.41 -2.34 15.71
CA GLY A 101 -15.54 -2.30 16.64
C GLY A 101 -16.77 -1.71 15.97
N VAL A 102 -17.85 -2.49 15.89
CA VAL A 102 -19.12 -2.05 15.28
C VAL A 102 -20.10 -1.61 16.36
N GLY A 103 -20.45 -0.32 16.38
CA GLY A 103 -21.24 0.30 17.44
C GLY A 103 -22.24 1.35 16.95
N HIS A 104 -22.56 2.30 17.83
CA HIS A 104 -23.66 3.26 17.67
C HIS A 104 -23.26 4.70 17.96
N GLU A 105 -24.06 5.63 17.43
CA GLU A 105 -24.01 7.04 17.82
C GLU A 105 -24.81 7.28 19.10
N PRO A 106 -24.43 8.26 19.94
CA PRO A 106 -23.33 9.22 19.77
C PRO A 106 -21.95 8.71 20.24
N SER A 107 -21.88 7.49 20.78
CA SER A 107 -20.68 6.96 21.43
C SER A 107 -19.47 6.94 20.50
N LEU A 108 -19.61 6.46 19.26
CA LEU A 108 -18.48 6.38 18.32
C LEU A 108 -17.86 7.74 18.01
N SER A 109 -18.66 8.75 17.66
CA SER A 109 -18.13 10.11 17.41
C SER A 109 -17.44 10.70 18.66
N ARG A 110 -17.96 10.43 19.86
CA ARG A 110 -17.29 10.83 21.12
C ARG A 110 -15.98 10.08 21.33
N TRP A 111 -15.93 8.79 21.00
CA TRP A 111 -14.72 7.99 21.12
C TRP A 111 -13.64 8.44 20.14
N VAL A 112 -13.99 8.76 18.90
CA VAL A 112 -13.04 9.36 17.95
C VAL A 112 -12.45 10.64 18.54
N HIS A 113 -13.30 11.53 19.05
CA HIS A 113 -12.83 12.76 19.69
C HIS A 113 -11.95 12.51 20.93
N ALA A 114 -12.34 11.60 21.81
CA ALA A 114 -11.58 11.27 23.01
C ALA A 114 -10.20 10.69 22.68
N LEU A 115 -10.12 9.86 21.63
CA LEU A 115 -8.89 9.21 21.21
C LEU A 115 -7.98 10.14 20.42
N THR A 116 -8.53 10.98 19.54
CA THR A 116 -7.72 11.72 18.54
C THR A 116 -7.77 13.23 18.67
N GLY A 117 -8.67 13.77 19.50
CA GLY A 117 -9.00 15.19 19.58
C GLY A 117 -9.90 15.70 18.44
N GLU A 118 -10.20 14.88 17.43
CA GLU A 118 -10.97 15.33 16.26
C GLU A 118 -12.48 15.10 16.43
N HIS A 119 -13.29 16.11 16.11
CA HIS A 119 -14.74 15.98 16.08
C HIS A 119 -15.21 15.64 14.66
N VAL A 120 -15.53 14.37 14.43
CA VAL A 120 -16.07 13.91 13.15
C VAL A 120 -17.41 13.19 13.36
N PRO A 121 -18.49 13.64 12.69
CA PRO A 121 -19.75 12.92 12.73
C PRO A 121 -19.66 11.64 11.90
N MET A 122 -20.14 10.52 12.47
CA MET A 122 -20.16 9.24 11.76
C MET A 122 -21.55 8.94 11.20
N ASP A 123 -21.68 8.87 9.87
CA ASP A 123 -22.91 8.41 9.20
C ASP A 123 -23.14 6.91 9.34
N LYS A 124 -24.40 6.44 9.19
CA LYS A 124 -24.69 4.99 9.23
C LYS A 124 -23.85 4.27 8.18
N GLY A 125 -23.09 3.25 8.60
CA GLY A 125 -22.17 2.51 7.74
C GLY A 125 -20.84 3.19 7.43
N SER A 126 -20.48 4.31 8.09
CA SER A 126 -19.15 4.89 8.00
C SER A 126 -18.14 4.15 8.88
N ALA A 127 -16.85 4.31 8.55
CA ALA A 127 -15.74 3.73 9.28
C ALA A 127 -14.64 4.77 9.56
N ALA A 128 -14.22 4.90 10.82
CA ALA A 128 -13.10 5.73 11.25
C ALA A 128 -11.90 4.83 11.59
N PHE A 129 -10.78 5.08 10.93
CA PHE A 129 -9.53 4.34 11.09
C PHE A 129 -8.58 5.13 11.96
N ILE A 130 -8.25 4.60 13.13
CA ILE A 130 -7.46 5.27 14.15
C ILE A 130 -6.17 4.46 14.37
N GLU A 131 -5.03 5.10 14.19
CA GLU A 131 -3.77 4.58 14.72
C GLU A 131 -3.71 4.95 16.19
N TRP A 132 -3.88 3.96 17.07
CA TRP A 132 -3.92 4.17 18.51
C TRP A 132 -2.71 3.53 19.17
N GLU A 133 -2.00 4.31 19.97
CA GLU A 133 -0.96 3.81 20.86
C GLU A 133 -1.59 3.39 22.18
N GLU A 134 -1.29 2.18 22.66
CA GLU A 134 -1.90 1.64 23.87
C GLU A 134 -1.58 2.53 25.08
N GLY A 135 -2.62 3.05 25.74
CA GLY A 135 -2.47 4.00 26.86
C GLY A 135 -2.13 5.44 26.46
N GLY A 136 -2.07 5.74 25.16
CA GLY A 136 -1.77 7.07 24.62
C GLY A 136 -2.91 7.68 23.79
N GLN A 137 -2.65 8.86 23.22
CA GLN A 137 -3.51 9.45 22.20
C GLN A 137 -3.40 8.67 20.88
N GLY A 138 -4.51 8.60 20.16
CA GLY A 138 -4.57 8.09 18.80
C GLY A 138 -4.52 9.19 17.75
N ARG A 139 -4.37 8.78 16.50
CA ARG A 139 -4.44 9.65 15.32
C ARG A 139 -5.51 9.12 14.38
N LEU A 140 -6.46 9.97 14.01
CA LEU A 140 -7.41 9.64 12.94
C LEU A 140 -6.63 9.59 11.62
N LEU A 141 -6.54 8.41 11.01
CA LEU A 141 -5.89 8.24 9.73
C LEU A 141 -6.83 8.54 8.58
N LEU A 142 -8.08 8.08 8.70
CA LEU A 142 -9.06 8.15 7.62
C LEU A 142 -10.48 8.01 8.19
N LEU A 143 -11.40 8.84 7.71
CA LEU A 143 -12.84 8.63 7.85
C LEU A 143 -13.40 8.28 6.47
N LEU A 144 -13.97 7.09 6.34
CA LEU A 144 -14.66 6.66 5.13
C LEU A 144 -16.17 6.74 5.35
N HIS A 145 -16.83 7.62 4.60
CA HIS A 145 -18.28 7.62 4.55
C HIS A 145 -18.78 6.44 3.71
N ARG A 146 -20.03 6.01 3.95
CA ARG A 146 -20.65 4.84 3.29
C ARG A 146 -20.51 4.86 1.77
N GLU A 147 -20.74 6.00 1.13
CA GLU A 147 -20.65 6.15 -0.33
C GLU A 147 -19.20 6.01 -0.85
N GLU A 148 -18.24 6.61 -0.13
CA GLU A 148 -16.81 6.53 -0.47
C GLU A 148 -16.29 5.11 -0.31
N ALA A 149 -16.67 4.43 0.78
CA ALA A 149 -16.29 3.04 1.03
C ALA A 149 -16.81 2.10 -0.06
N GLY A 150 -18.08 2.26 -0.49
CA GLY A 150 -18.68 1.45 -1.54
C GLY A 150 -18.03 1.62 -2.91
N ASN A 151 -17.38 2.76 -3.16
CA ASN A 151 -16.67 3.04 -4.40
C ASN A 151 -15.13 3.01 -4.23
N LEU A 152 -14.60 2.58 -3.08
CA LEU A 152 -13.16 2.66 -2.82
C LEU A 152 -12.34 1.84 -3.82
N GLY A 153 -12.79 0.63 -4.15
CA GLY A 153 -12.15 -0.18 -5.19
C GLY A 153 -12.18 0.49 -6.57
N GLY A 154 -13.32 1.12 -6.93
CA GLY A 154 -13.46 1.90 -8.16
C GLY A 154 -12.53 3.10 -8.18
N PHE A 155 -12.51 3.90 -7.12
CA PHE A 155 -11.60 5.03 -6.92
C PHE A 155 -10.13 4.62 -7.08
N LEU A 156 -9.72 3.53 -6.43
CA LEU A 156 -8.36 2.99 -6.50
C LEU A 156 -7.96 2.54 -7.91
N LEU A 157 -8.93 2.08 -8.70
CA LEU A 157 -8.71 1.67 -10.09
C LEU A 157 -8.80 2.85 -11.07
N GLN A 158 -9.58 3.90 -10.78
CA GLN A 158 -9.97 4.93 -11.75
C GLN A 158 -9.25 6.27 -11.63
N GLU A 159 -8.89 6.74 -10.43
CA GLU A 159 -8.38 8.12 -10.29
C GLU A 159 -6.99 8.31 -10.93
N ILE A 160 -6.10 7.31 -10.80
CA ILE A 160 -4.89 7.17 -11.63
C ILE A 160 -4.56 5.67 -11.79
N PRO A 161 -4.98 5.01 -12.88
CA PRO A 161 -4.64 3.61 -13.15
C PRO A 161 -3.12 3.34 -13.09
N GLN A 162 -2.30 4.35 -13.38
CA GLN A 162 -0.85 4.28 -13.32
C GLN A 162 -0.32 4.14 -11.89
N LEU A 163 -0.99 4.67 -10.85
CA LEU A 163 -0.53 4.54 -9.46
C LEU A 163 -0.59 3.10 -8.95
N ARG A 164 -1.56 2.30 -9.45
CA ARG A 164 -1.73 0.89 -9.07
C ARG A 164 -1.82 0.67 -7.55
N VAL A 165 -2.48 1.58 -6.83
CA VAL A 165 -2.59 1.51 -5.36
C VAL A 165 -3.29 0.23 -4.90
N TRP A 166 -4.22 -0.30 -5.71
CA TRP A 166 -4.83 -1.61 -5.48
C TRP A 166 -3.81 -2.74 -5.32
N GLU A 167 -2.71 -2.71 -6.08
CA GLU A 167 -1.64 -3.72 -6.00
C GLU A 167 -0.85 -3.63 -4.69
N LEU A 168 -0.77 -2.43 -4.09
CA LEU A 168 -0.17 -2.24 -2.78
C LEU A 168 -1.10 -2.80 -1.70
N ALA A 169 -2.36 -2.39 -1.75
CA ALA A 169 -3.35 -2.77 -0.74
C ALA A 169 -3.63 -4.28 -0.71
N ASN A 170 -3.58 -4.97 -1.86
CA ASN A 170 -3.89 -6.39 -1.99
C ASN A 170 -2.66 -7.29 -2.18
N ILE A 171 -1.45 -6.80 -1.91
CA ILE A 171 -0.23 -7.55 -2.17
C ILE A 171 -0.25 -8.93 -1.49
N GLN A 172 -0.75 -9.02 -0.26
CA GLN A 172 -0.89 -10.26 0.50
C GLN A 172 -1.67 -11.34 -0.25
N ALA A 173 -2.87 -11.00 -0.74
CA ALA A 173 -3.69 -11.94 -1.50
C ALA A 173 -2.99 -12.36 -2.80
N ARG A 174 -2.30 -11.43 -3.47
CA ARG A 174 -1.59 -11.70 -4.73
C ARG A 174 -0.34 -12.55 -4.55
N LEU A 175 0.36 -12.44 -3.41
CA LEU A 175 1.56 -13.25 -3.13
C LEU A 175 1.20 -14.68 -2.72
N LYS A 176 -0.02 -14.94 -2.22
CA LYS A 176 -0.49 -16.31 -1.91
C LYS A 176 -0.75 -17.13 -3.17
N ASP A 177 -1.10 -16.49 -4.28
CA ASP A 177 -1.26 -17.15 -5.58
C ASP A 177 0.10 -17.39 -6.25
N GLU A 178 0.57 -18.64 -6.20
CA GLU A 178 1.90 -19.02 -6.71
C GLU A 178 2.10 -18.66 -8.18
N GLY A 179 1.06 -18.80 -9.01
CA GLY A 179 1.11 -18.52 -10.44
C GLY A 179 1.26 -17.02 -10.75
N MET A 180 0.89 -16.16 -9.79
CA MET A 180 0.88 -14.71 -9.96
C MET A 180 1.99 -13.99 -9.20
N ARG A 181 2.78 -14.66 -8.35
CA ARG A 181 3.81 -14.04 -7.48
C ARG A 181 4.76 -13.10 -8.22
N VAL A 182 5.36 -13.56 -9.32
CA VAL A 182 6.34 -12.76 -10.10
C VAL A 182 5.68 -11.51 -10.68
N TYR A 183 4.47 -11.66 -11.22
CA TYR A 183 3.68 -10.55 -11.75
C TYR A 183 3.33 -9.56 -10.63
N ALA A 184 2.83 -10.05 -9.51
CA ALA A 184 2.43 -9.26 -8.35
C ALA A 184 3.61 -8.42 -7.81
N LEU A 185 4.78 -9.04 -7.61
CA LEU A 185 5.99 -8.36 -7.14
C LEU A 185 6.46 -7.27 -8.12
N HIS A 186 6.39 -7.55 -9.42
CA HIS A 186 6.74 -6.56 -10.44
C HIS A 186 5.82 -5.34 -10.36
N HIS A 187 4.51 -5.56 -10.31
CA HIS A 187 3.51 -4.50 -10.25
C HIS A 187 3.52 -3.74 -8.92
N PHE A 188 3.74 -4.43 -7.81
CA PHE A 188 3.98 -3.84 -6.49
C PHE A 188 5.16 -2.86 -6.52
N ARG A 189 6.30 -3.28 -7.07
CA ARG A 189 7.49 -2.43 -7.18
C ARG A 189 7.25 -1.21 -8.07
N ILE A 190 6.43 -1.33 -9.12
CA ILE A 190 6.03 -0.18 -9.94
C ILE A 190 5.14 0.78 -9.13
N ALA A 191 4.12 0.26 -8.46
CA ALA A 191 3.19 1.04 -7.65
C ALA A 191 3.92 1.85 -6.56
N MET A 192 4.85 1.22 -5.82
CA MET A 192 5.68 1.90 -4.82
C MET A 192 6.50 3.05 -5.41
N ARG A 193 7.15 2.83 -6.56
CA ARG A 193 7.92 3.88 -7.25
C ARG A 193 7.03 5.04 -7.68
N ASN A 194 5.85 4.74 -8.19
CA ASN A 194 4.88 5.75 -8.61
C ASN A 194 4.40 6.59 -7.42
N VAL A 195 4.11 5.97 -6.27
CA VAL A 195 3.80 6.68 -5.02
C VAL A 195 4.96 7.59 -4.60
N PHE A 196 6.21 7.11 -4.62
CA PHE A 196 7.36 7.95 -4.24
C PHE A 196 7.56 9.15 -5.17
N VAL A 197 7.32 8.98 -6.46
CA VAL A 197 7.40 10.06 -7.44
C VAL A 197 6.26 11.04 -7.22
N LEU A 198 5.02 10.58 -7.06
CA LEU A 198 3.86 11.42 -6.75
C LEU A 198 4.13 12.30 -5.52
N LEU A 199 4.52 11.69 -4.40
CA LEU A 199 4.79 12.41 -3.15
C LEU A 199 6.02 13.34 -3.24
N SER A 200 6.93 13.11 -4.20
CA SER A 200 8.04 14.04 -4.47
C SER A 200 7.61 15.22 -5.35
N MET A 201 6.61 15.03 -6.21
CA MET A 201 6.14 16.05 -7.14
C MET A 201 5.07 16.94 -6.52
N ARG A 202 4.24 16.36 -5.67
CA ARG A 202 3.14 17.01 -4.96
C ARG A 202 3.29 16.73 -3.47
N GLU A 203 3.83 17.70 -2.76
CA GLU A 203 3.65 17.73 -1.31
C GLU A 203 2.19 18.07 -1.02
N PRO A 204 1.44 17.22 -0.30
CA PRO A 204 0.09 17.57 0.11
C PRO A 204 0.14 18.75 1.07
N GLU A 205 -0.66 19.78 0.78
CA GLU A 205 -0.72 21.01 1.56
C GLU A 205 -1.18 20.70 2.99
N GLY A 206 -0.52 21.29 3.99
CA GLY A 206 -0.79 21.01 5.40
C GLY A 206 -0.44 19.59 5.89
N ARG A 207 0.06 18.68 5.03
CA ARG A 207 0.27 17.25 5.36
C ARG A 207 1.68 16.74 5.02
N LYS A 208 2.66 17.64 5.02
CA LYS A 208 4.05 17.33 4.65
C LYS A 208 4.67 16.22 5.50
N ASP A 209 4.42 16.23 6.80
CA ASP A 209 5.03 15.25 7.70
C ASP A 209 4.42 13.86 7.50
N LEU A 210 3.11 13.79 7.26
CA LEU A 210 2.47 12.53 6.85
C LEU A 210 3.04 11.99 5.52
N ALA A 211 3.25 12.86 4.52
CA ALA A 211 3.84 12.44 3.26
C ALA A 211 5.28 11.93 3.42
N LYS A 212 6.09 12.56 4.30
CA LYS A 212 7.43 12.08 4.64
C LYS A 212 7.38 10.72 5.35
N GLU A 213 6.45 10.56 6.28
CA GLU A 213 6.22 9.32 7.03
C GLU A 213 5.87 8.16 6.08
N VAL A 214 4.85 8.35 5.23
CA VAL A 214 4.44 7.38 4.19
C VAL A 214 5.62 7.01 3.29
N LYS A 215 6.38 8.01 2.82
CA LYS A 215 7.55 7.78 1.96
C LYS A 215 8.67 7.03 2.69
N SER A 216 8.91 7.34 3.95
CA SER A 216 9.95 6.72 4.78
C SER A 216 9.63 5.26 5.03
N TYR A 217 8.43 4.96 5.54
CA TYR A 217 7.98 3.59 5.77
C TYR A 217 7.90 2.80 4.47
N GLY A 218 7.34 3.41 3.41
CA GLY A 218 7.26 2.77 2.10
C GLY A 218 8.64 2.39 1.55
N LYS A 219 9.68 3.21 1.75
CA LYS A 219 11.06 2.85 1.36
C LYS A 219 11.57 1.62 2.11
N LYS A 220 11.28 1.50 3.41
CA LYS A 220 11.65 0.32 4.21
C LYS A 220 10.98 -0.94 3.64
N VAL A 221 9.67 -0.91 3.41
CA VAL A 221 8.95 -2.04 2.79
C VAL A 221 9.49 -2.36 1.40
N PHE A 222 9.77 -1.34 0.60
CA PHE A 222 10.30 -1.51 -0.75
C PHE A 222 11.67 -2.22 -0.75
N ALA A 223 12.51 -2.00 0.26
CA ALA A 223 13.83 -2.63 0.38
C ALA A 223 13.75 -4.16 0.51
N HIS A 224 12.72 -4.71 1.17
CA HIS A 224 12.49 -6.17 1.24
C HIS A 224 12.28 -6.82 -0.14
N THR A 225 11.95 -6.03 -1.17
CA THR A 225 11.74 -6.53 -2.53
C THR A 225 12.99 -6.47 -3.41
N ASP A 226 14.11 -5.95 -2.90
CA ASP A 226 15.33 -5.78 -3.70
C ASP A 226 16.03 -7.11 -3.95
N LYS A 227 16.31 -7.90 -2.90
CA LYS A 227 16.91 -9.24 -3.06
C LYS A 227 16.02 -10.17 -3.89
N ILE A 228 14.70 -10.17 -3.65
CA ILE A 228 13.74 -10.97 -4.45
C ILE A 228 13.88 -10.63 -5.94
N ARG A 229 13.96 -9.33 -6.27
CA ARG A 229 14.11 -8.88 -7.66
C ARG A 229 15.46 -9.28 -8.25
N GLU A 230 16.54 -9.21 -7.47
CA GLU A 230 17.87 -9.64 -7.91
C GLU A 230 17.87 -11.14 -8.22
N TYR A 231 17.31 -11.95 -7.32
CA TYR A 231 17.16 -13.40 -7.52
C TYR A 231 16.23 -13.74 -8.69
N ASP A 232 15.10 -13.03 -8.88
CA ASP A 232 14.22 -13.20 -10.05
C ASP A 232 14.98 -12.98 -11.37
N VAL A 233 15.90 -12.00 -11.42
CA VAL A 233 16.72 -11.74 -12.61
C VAL A 233 17.74 -12.84 -12.82
N LEU A 234 18.44 -13.23 -11.75
CA LEU A 234 19.46 -14.25 -11.81
C LEU A 234 18.89 -15.62 -12.20
N LEU A 235 17.80 -16.05 -11.55
CA LEU A 235 17.12 -17.31 -11.87
C LEU A 235 16.63 -17.33 -13.32
N LYS A 236 16.12 -16.20 -13.84
CA LYS A 236 15.76 -16.09 -15.25
C LYS A 236 16.97 -16.22 -16.18
N PHE A 237 18.11 -15.65 -15.79
CA PHE A 237 19.36 -15.80 -16.54
C PHE A 237 19.86 -17.24 -16.53
N LEU A 238 19.94 -17.88 -15.36
CA LEU A 238 20.35 -19.29 -15.21
C LEU A 238 19.45 -20.24 -16.01
N GLY A 239 18.13 -20.02 -15.98
CA GLY A 239 17.17 -20.82 -16.73
C GLY A 239 17.18 -20.60 -18.25
N SER A 240 17.90 -19.58 -18.75
CA SER A 240 17.98 -19.31 -20.19
C SER A 240 18.90 -20.27 -20.95
N GLY A 241 19.84 -20.93 -20.25
CA GLY A 241 20.81 -21.85 -20.86
C GLY A 241 21.73 -21.20 -21.91
N GLY A 242 21.80 -19.86 -21.93
CA GLY A 242 22.58 -19.11 -22.90
C GLY A 242 24.08 -19.04 -22.59
N GLU A 243 24.82 -18.35 -23.46
CA GLU A 243 26.24 -18.09 -23.28
C GLU A 243 26.52 -17.37 -21.94
N GLY A 244 27.53 -17.84 -21.19
CA GLY A 244 27.90 -17.30 -19.88
C GLY A 244 27.14 -17.87 -18.69
N VAL A 245 26.21 -18.81 -18.88
CA VAL A 245 25.59 -19.56 -17.78
C VAL A 245 26.59 -20.61 -17.23
N PRO A 246 26.79 -20.72 -15.90
CA PRO A 246 27.69 -21.73 -15.31
C PRO A 246 27.29 -23.17 -15.67
N GLN A 247 28.27 -24.07 -15.77
CA GLN A 247 28.02 -25.49 -16.11
C GLN A 247 27.21 -26.23 -15.03
N ASP A 248 27.34 -25.83 -13.76
CA ASP A 248 26.62 -26.38 -12.60
C ASP A 248 25.39 -25.55 -12.22
N ALA A 249 24.77 -24.87 -13.20
CA ALA A 249 23.63 -23.97 -12.98
C ALA A 249 22.52 -24.55 -12.09
N GLY A 250 22.31 -25.88 -12.08
CA GLY A 250 21.35 -26.55 -11.21
C GLY A 250 21.57 -26.29 -9.72
N GLY A 251 22.82 -26.27 -9.24
CA GLY A 251 23.15 -26.00 -7.85
C GLY A 251 22.82 -24.56 -7.46
N TYR A 252 23.24 -23.60 -8.29
CA TYR A 252 22.90 -22.19 -8.10
C TYR A 252 21.39 -21.93 -8.18
N THR A 253 20.69 -22.57 -9.12
CA THR A 253 19.23 -22.45 -9.25
C THR A 253 18.52 -22.92 -7.99
N ALA A 254 18.91 -24.07 -7.42
CA ALA A 254 18.33 -24.56 -6.17
C ALA A 254 18.60 -23.58 -5.02
N TYR A 255 19.85 -23.15 -4.85
CA TYR A 255 20.25 -22.21 -3.80
C TYR A 255 19.46 -20.89 -3.86
N PHE A 256 19.44 -20.23 -5.01
CA PHE A 256 18.74 -18.94 -5.15
C PHE A 256 17.22 -19.06 -5.13
N THR A 257 16.66 -20.23 -5.45
CA THR A 257 15.23 -20.48 -5.29
C THR A 257 14.84 -20.50 -3.82
N GLU A 258 15.67 -21.14 -2.99
CA GLU A 258 15.49 -21.21 -1.54
C GLU A 258 15.73 -19.85 -0.86
N GLU A 259 16.80 -19.14 -1.21
CA GLU A 259 17.04 -17.78 -0.70
C GLU A 259 15.90 -16.82 -1.08
N ARG A 260 15.39 -16.93 -2.31
CA ARG A 260 14.21 -16.17 -2.75
C ARG A 260 12.97 -16.51 -1.94
N ARG A 261 12.76 -17.78 -1.58
CA ARG A 261 11.64 -18.21 -0.73
C ARG A 261 11.71 -17.52 0.63
N LYS A 262 12.88 -17.53 1.29
CA LYS A 262 13.09 -16.85 2.58
C LYS A 262 12.80 -15.35 2.50
N GLN A 263 13.31 -14.68 1.46
CA GLN A 263 13.05 -13.24 1.26
C GLN A 263 11.56 -12.94 1.00
N LEU A 264 10.84 -13.84 0.32
CA LEU A 264 9.40 -13.71 0.13
C LEU A 264 8.64 -13.86 1.45
N GLU A 265 9.06 -14.76 2.34
CA GLU A 265 8.46 -14.92 3.67
C GLU A 265 8.60 -13.65 4.52
N GLU A 266 9.79 -13.04 4.54
CA GLU A 266 10.00 -11.75 5.21
C GLU A 266 9.07 -10.66 4.64
N LEU A 267 8.94 -10.57 3.31
CA LEU A 267 8.02 -9.62 2.69
C LEU A 267 6.56 -9.90 3.07
N MET A 268 6.17 -11.17 3.14
CA MET A 268 4.81 -11.57 3.54
C MET A 268 4.55 -11.24 5.01
N GLU A 269 5.53 -11.37 5.89
CA GLU A 269 5.41 -10.95 7.29
C GLU A 269 5.21 -9.43 7.37
N VAL A 270 6.10 -8.66 6.73
CA VAL A 270 6.05 -7.19 6.75
C VAL A 270 4.73 -6.67 6.16
N THR A 271 4.31 -7.18 5.01
CA THR A 271 3.07 -6.74 4.34
C THR A 271 1.80 -7.28 4.99
N GLY A 272 1.91 -8.29 5.88
CA GLY A 272 0.81 -8.78 6.71
C GLY A 272 0.66 -8.02 8.04
N SER A 273 1.59 -7.12 8.37
CA SER A 273 1.61 -6.41 9.65
C SER A 273 0.58 -5.27 9.74
N GLY A 274 0.17 -4.93 10.97
CA GLY A 274 -0.66 -3.75 11.23
C GLY A 274 0.01 -2.42 10.82
N SER A 275 1.34 -2.36 10.88
CA SER A 275 2.11 -1.19 10.41
C SER A 275 1.98 -1.00 8.90
N TYR A 276 1.92 -2.08 8.12
CA TYR A 276 1.70 -1.99 6.67
C TYR A 276 0.28 -1.52 6.36
N ALA A 277 -0.71 -2.01 7.11
CA ALA A 277 -2.08 -1.54 7.00
C ALA A 277 -2.19 -0.03 7.28
N ALA A 278 -1.58 0.44 8.37
CA ALA A 278 -1.52 1.86 8.71
C ALA A 278 -0.84 2.67 7.60
N PHE A 279 0.24 2.16 6.99
CA PHE A 279 0.86 2.78 5.82
C PHE A 279 -0.08 2.92 4.62
N ILE A 280 -0.84 1.86 4.28
CA ILE A 280 -1.83 1.92 3.21
C ILE A 280 -2.90 2.97 3.53
N LEU A 281 -3.46 2.98 4.74
CA LEU A 281 -4.47 3.95 5.15
C LEU A 281 -3.96 5.40 5.11
N LYS A 282 -2.73 5.63 5.59
CA LYS A 282 -2.07 6.93 5.50
C LYS A 282 -1.91 7.37 4.05
N LEU A 283 -1.48 6.47 3.16
CA LEU A 283 -1.42 6.74 1.72
C LEU A 283 -2.79 7.07 1.15
N LEU A 284 -3.84 6.30 1.49
CA LEU A 284 -5.21 6.56 1.03
C LEU A 284 -5.73 7.91 1.50
N SER A 285 -5.48 8.29 2.74
CA SER A 285 -5.87 9.60 3.28
C SER A 285 -5.28 10.74 2.45
N LEU A 286 -4.00 10.63 2.09
CA LEU A 286 -3.34 11.59 1.21
C LEU A 286 -3.96 11.60 -0.19
N LEU A 287 -4.24 10.42 -0.75
CA LEU A 287 -4.80 10.31 -2.11
C LEU A 287 -6.24 10.82 -2.20
N LEU A 288 -7.06 10.59 -1.16
CA LEU A 288 -8.44 11.05 -1.08
C LEU A 288 -8.54 12.56 -0.91
N GLU A 289 -7.59 13.21 -0.24
CA GLU A 289 -7.49 14.67 -0.23
C GLU A 289 -6.99 15.23 -1.55
N MET A 290 -6.20 14.43 -2.26
CA MET A 290 -5.62 14.80 -3.54
C MET A 290 -6.61 14.78 -4.73
N LYS A 291 -7.95 14.67 -4.49
CA LYS A 291 -9.04 14.51 -5.50
C LYS A 291 -8.75 15.16 -6.86
N ASN A 292 -9.13 14.47 -7.93
CA ASN A 292 -8.95 14.89 -9.32
C ASN A 292 -7.48 15.13 -9.70
N LEU A 293 -6.63 14.12 -9.51
CA LEU A 293 -5.22 14.19 -9.89
C LEU A 293 -5.00 14.57 -11.37
N ARG A 294 -5.97 14.30 -12.25
CA ARG A 294 -5.95 14.73 -13.66
C ARG A 294 -6.15 16.23 -13.82
N GLU A 295 -7.02 16.86 -13.03
CA GLU A 295 -7.18 18.32 -13.02
C GLU A 295 -5.93 19.01 -12.48
N GLN A 296 -5.21 18.33 -11.58
CA GLN A 296 -3.97 18.79 -10.97
C GLN A 296 -2.79 18.90 -11.97
N GLU A 297 -2.86 18.30 -13.16
CA GLU A 297 -1.89 18.57 -14.24
C GLU A 297 -1.85 20.06 -14.64
N LYS A 298 -2.94 20.79 -14.33
CA LYS A 298 -3.04 22.23 -14.54
C LYS A 298 -2.34 23.04 -13.46
N SER A 299 -2.09 22.45 -12.28
CA SER A 299 -1.44 23.12 -11.15
C SER A 299 -0.02 23.58 -11.49
N GLU A 300 0.29 24.82 -11.13
CA GLU A 300 1.62 25.40 -11.32
C GLU A 300 2.68 24.64 -10.51
N ALA A 301 2.35 24.20 -9.30
CA ALA A 301 3.26 23.46 -8.44
C ALA A 301 3.74 22.15 -9.09
N VAL A 302 2.80 21.35 -9.62
CA VAL A 302 3.09 20.09 -10.31
C VAL A 302 3.95 20.34 -11.56
N ARG A 303 3.61 21.36 -12.35
CA ARG A 303 4.39 21.76 -13.54
C ARG A 303 5.81 22.20 -13.18
N LYS A 304 5.98 22.98 -12.10
CA LYS A 304 7.29 23.44 -11.60
C LYS A 304 8.12 22.26 -11.08
N SER A 305 7.53 21.34 -10.33
CA SER A 305 8.19 20.10 -9.91
C SER A 305 8.66 19.26 -11.08
N PHE A 306 7.82 19.05 -12.10
CA PHE A 306 8.23 18.32 -13.30
C PHE A 306 9.35 19.02 -14.07
N LYS A 307 9.27 20.35 -14.25
CA LYS A 307 10.35 21.14 -14.86
C LYS A 307 11.68 21.01 -14.09
N ARG A 308 11.66 21.01 -12.76
CA ARG A 308 12.86 20.80 -11.93
C ARG A 308 13.48 19.43 -12.16
N MET A 309 12.67 18.37 -12.16
CA MET A 309 13.16 17.01 -12.44
C MET A 309 13.73 16.90 -13.87
N TYR A 310 13.02 17.47 -14.84
CA TYR A 310 13.46 17.55 -16.22
C TYR A 310 14.81 18.24 -16.35
N HIS A 311 14.97 19.40 -15.72
CA HIS A 311 16.21 20.17 -15.75
C HIS A 311 17.35 19.42 -15.06
N ALA A 312 17.11 18.82 -13.88
CA ALA A 312 18.13 18.03 -13.18
C ALA A 312 18.66 16.87 -14.03
N TYR A 313 17.78 16.16 -14.75
CA TYR A 313 18.21 15.12 -15.69
C TYR A 313 18.96 15.67 -16.89
N GLN A 314 18.54 16.82 -17.45
CA GLN A 314 19.26 17.45 -18.55
C GLN A 314 20.67 17.87 -18.12
N LEU A 315 20.82 18.45 -16.93
CA LEU A 315 22.14 18.78 -16.37
C LEU A 315 22.99 17.53 -16.20
N MET A 316 22.46 16.45 -15.61
CA MET A 316 23.19 15.18 -15.50
C MET A 316 23.58 14.61 -16.86
N ARG A 317 22.72 14.75 -17.86
CA ARG A 317 22.99 14.29 -19.23
C ARG A 317 24.08 15.11 -19.90
N LEU A 318 24.16 16.41 -19.64
CA LEU A 318 25.17 17.31 -20.19
C LEU A 318 26.52 17.18 -19.48
N ASP A 319 26.48 16.90 -18.18
CA ASP A 319 27.67 16.62 -17.35
C ASP A 319 28.31 15.26 -17.67
N ILE A 320 27.54 14.35 -18.25
CA ILE A 320 28.04 13.11 -18.83
C ILE A 320 28.65 13.43 -20.19
N ASN A 321 29.97 13.56 -20.22
CA ASN A 321 30.69 13.31 -21.45
C ASN A 321 30.58 11.80 -21.73
N LEU A 322 29.87 11.41 -22.80
CA LEU A 322 29.64 9.99 -23.13
C LEU A 322 30.95 9.25 -23.41
N GLU A 323 31.99 9.99 -23.80
CA GLU A 323 33.33 9.48 -24.09
C GLU A 323 34.13 9.13 -22.82
N ASP A 324 33.81 9.76 -21.68
CA ASP A 324 34.48 9.54 -20.38
C ASP A 324 33.62 8.70 -19.41
N LEU A 325 32.50 8.14 -19.88
CA LEU A 325 31.59 7.40 -19.03
C LEU A 325 32.16 6.00 -18.73
N ASP A 326 32.92 5.89 -17.64
CA ASP A 326 33.42 4.61 -17.16
C ASP A 326 32.25 3.67 -16.77
N ALA A 327 32.17 2.52 -17.44
CA ALA A 327 31.19 1.48 -17.14
C ALA A 327 31.33 0.91 -15.72
N ASN A 328 32.46 1.18 -15.05
CA ASN A 328 32.75 0.76 -13.69
C ASN A 328 32.35 1.82 -12.64
N ASP A 329 32.02 3.06 -13.02
CA ASP A 329 31.50 4.09 -12.10
C ASP A 329 30.03 3.82 -11.75
N GLN A 330 29.81 2.80 -10.91
CA GLN A 330 28.48 2.33 -10.54
C GLN A 330 27.64 3.42 -9.84
N ASP A 331 28.26 4.30 -9.07
CA ASP A 331 27.56 5.36 -8.35
C ASP A 331 26.99 6.41 -9.30
N ARG A 332 27.78 6.86 -10.28
CA ARG A 332 27.32 7.82 -11.28
C ARG A 332 26.26 7.22 -12.19
N LEU A 333 26.44 5.97 -12.64
CA LEU A 333 25.44 5.24 -13.43
C LEU A 333 24.13 5.03 -12.64
N HIS A 334 24.22 4.75 -11.34
CA HIS A 334 23.07 4.59 -10.47
C HIS A 334 22.28 5.89 -10.31
N LYS A 335 22.97 7.01 -10.04
CA LYS A 335 22.35 8.34 -9.95
C LYS A 335 21.62 8.71 -11.24
N PHE A 336 22.24 8.45 -12.40
CA PHE A 336 21.66 8.73 -13.69
C PHE A 336 20.41 7.86 -13.98
N ARG A 337 20.48 6.57 -13.63
CA ARG A 337 19.32 5.66 -13.71
C ARG A 337 18.15 6.12 -12.84
N ILE A 338 18.41 6.64 -11.63
CA ILE A 338 17.35 7.21 -10.76
C ILE A 338 16.71 8.42 -11.41
N ALA A 339 17.50 9.35 -11.94
CA ALA A 339 16.99 10.56 -12.59
C ALA A 339 16.13 10.24 -13.82
N ALA A 340 16.60 9.31 -14.66
CA ALA A 340 15.86 8.83 -15.82
C ALA A 340 14.51 8.21 -15.43
N LYS A 341 14.49 7.35 -14.41
CA LYS A 341 13.26 6.76 -13.85
C LYS A 341 12.28 7.81 -13.35
N LYS A 342 12.75 8.80 -12.59
CA LYS A 342 11.88 9.86 -12.04
C LYS A 342 11.15 10.63 -13.15
N ILE A 343 11.81 10.92 -14.26
CA ILE A 343 11.18 11.59 -15.40
C ILE A 343 10.15 10.70 -16.09
N GLU A 344 10.49 9.44 -16.33
CA GLU A 344 9.56 8.50 -16.95
C GLU A 344 8.30 8.33 -16.11
N TYR A 345 8.45 8.01 -14.82
CA TYR A 345 7.32 7.85 -13.91
C TYR A 345 6.53 9.14 -13.76
N GLY A 346 7.20 10.30 -13.64
CA GLY A 346 6.53 11.60 -13.58
C GLY A 346 5.71 11.92 -14.84
N ALA A 347 6.23 11.58 -16.02
CA ALA A 347 5.52 11.77 -17.29
C ALA A 347 4.36 10.77 -17.48
N ALA A 348 4.49 9.56 -16.92
CA ALA A 348 3.42 8.56 -16.92
C ALA A 348 2.28 8.91 -15.95
N LEU A 349 2.60 9.48 -14.78
CA LEU A 349 1.62 9.90 -13.78
C LEU A 349 0.85 11.16 -14.19
N PHE A 350 1.49 12.06 -14.93
CA PHE A 350 0.89 13.30 -15.43
C PHE A 350 1.05 13.41 -16.95
N PRO A 351 0.30 12.62 -17.75
CA PRO A 351 0.35 12.63 -19.21
C PRO A 351 0.25 14.03 -19.85
N GLY A 352 -0.54 14.95 -19.28
CA GLY A 352 -0.67 16.33 -19.78
C GLY A 352 0.62 17.15 -19.68
N LEU A 353 1.58 16.73 -18.85
CA LEU A 353 2.91 17.30 -18.81
C LEU A 353 3.78 16.83 -19.97
N ASN A 354 3.48 15.70 -20.62
CA ASN A 354 4.25 15.12 -21.74
C ASN A 354 3.98 15.84 -23.09
N LYS A 355 4.13 17.17 -23.07
CA LYS A 355 4.03 18.04 -24.25
C LYS A 355 5.06 17.64 -25.31
N LYS A 356 4.81 18.02 -26.57
CA LYS A 356 5.68 17.71 -27.73
C LYS A 356 7.17 17.96 -27.45
N LYS A 357 7.49 19.02 -26.70
CA LYS A 357 8.86 19.39 -26.29
C LYS A 357 9.56 18.43 -25.32
N TYR A 358 8.85 17.63 -24.53
CA TYR A 358 9.45 16.70 -23.56
C TYR A 358 9.44 15.24 -24.03
N ARG A 359 8.57 14.88 -24.99
CA ARG A 359 8.37 13.50 -25.47
C ARG A 359 9.66 12.80 -25.87
N LYS A 360 10.53 13.50 -26.63
CA LYS A 360 11.83 12.96 -27.07
C LYS A 360 12.71 12.60 -25.87
N THR A 361 12.89 13.55 -24.95
CA THR A 361 13.67 13.35 -23.73
C THR A 361 13.13 12.21 -22.87
N VAL A 362 11.81 12.13 -22.67
CA VAL A 362 11.19 11.05 -21.88
C VAL A 362 11.44 9.69 -22.53
N LYS A 363 11.34 9.59 -23.86
CA LYS A 363 11.64 8.36 -24.62
C LYS A 363 13.11 7.97 -24.50
N GLU A 364 14.02 8.94 -24.57
CA GLU A 364 15.45 8.73 -24.38
C GLU A 364 15.79 8.28 -22.95
N ALA A 365 15.21 8.95 -21.94
CA ALA A 365 15.36 8.57 -20.54
C ALA A 365 14.87 7.14 -20.28
N LYS A 366 13.76 6.73 -20.92
CA LYS A 366 13.28 5.35 -20.86
C LYS A 366 14.30 4.36 -21.42
N ARG A 367 14.81 4.59 -22.64
CA ARG A 367 15.83 3.72 -23.26
C ARG A 367 17.08 3.62 -22.39
N LEU A 368 17.56 4.76 -21.92
CA LEU A 368 18.74 4.86 -21.08
C LEU A 368 18.58 4.09 -19.76
N HIS A 369 17.47 4.28 -19.03
CA HIS A 369 17.26 3.54 -17.79
C HIS A 369 17.27 2.03 -18.04
N GLN A 370 16.77 1.57 -19.19
CA GLN A 370 16.68 0.14 -19.52
C GLN A 370 18.05 -0.45 -19.81
N VAL A 371 18.92 0.31 -20.51
CA VAL A 371 20.32 -0.08 -20.74
C VAL A 371 21.08 -0.13 -19.42
N LEU A 372 21.03 0.94 -18.62
CA LEU A 372 21.69 0.99 -17.31
C LEU A 372 21.14 -0.07 -16.34
N GLY A 373 19.85 -0.41 -16.46
CA GLY A 373 19.23 -1.50 -15.73
C GLY A 373 19.85 -2.85 -16.07
N ARG A 374 19.98 -3.17 -17.37
CA ARG A 374 20.60 -4.43 -17.84
C ARG A 374 22.08 -4.54 -17.45
N HIS A 375 22.82 -3.44 -17.54
CA HIS A 375 24.22 -3.39 -17.08
C HIS A 375 24.31 -3.71 -15.59
N ARG A 376 23.54 -3.00 -14.75
CA ARG A 376 23.53 -3.23 -13.30
C ARG A 376 23.08 -4.65 -12.94
N ASP A 377 22.07 -5.18 -13.62
CA ASP A 377 21.59 -6.54 -13.46
C ASP A 377 22.71 -7.56 -13.77
N SER A 378 23.53 -7.31 -14.80
CA SER A 378 24.66 -8.18 -15.17
C SER A 378 25.79 -8.13 -14.13
N VAL A 379 26.16 -6.93 -13.67
CA VAL A 379 27.17 -6.76 -12.61
C VAL A 379 26.71 -7.46 -11.31
N ARG A 380 25.44 -7.27 -10.93
CA ARG A 380 24.89 -7.88 -9.71
C ARG A 380 24.77 -9.40 -9.81
N ASN A 381 24.39 -9.93 -10.96
CA ASN A 381 24.35 -11.39 -11.18
C ASN A 381 25.74 -12.01 -10.95
N ARG A 382 26.81 -11.37 -11.43
CA ARG A 382 28.18 -11.83 -11.20
C ARG A 382 28.54 -11.81 -9.71
N GLU A 383 28.29 -10.69 -9.02
CA GLU A 383 28.52 -10.56 -7.57
C GLU A 383 27.79 -11.68 -6.79
N LEU A 384 26.52 -11.93 -7.10
CA LEU A 384 25.73 -12.96 -6.43
C LEU A 384 26.29 -14.37 -6.67
N LEU A 385 26.71 -14.70 -7.90
CA LEU A 385 27.30 -16.01 -8.19
C LEU A 385 28.64 -16.20 -7.46
N GLU A 386 29.45 -15.15 -7.35
CA GLU A 386 30.70 -15.15 -6.57
C GLU A 386 30.44 -15.32 -5.06
N GLU A 387 29.44 -14.62 -4.53
CA GLU A 387 28.98 -14.76 -3.14
C GLU A 387 28.51 -16.20 -2.86
N ALA A 388 27.63 -16.74 -3.70
CA ALA A 388 27.07 -18.08 -3.52
C ALA A 388 28.09 -19.21 -3.72
N ARG A 389 29.07 -19.01 -4.62
CA ARG A 389 30.13 -20.01 -4.85
C ARG A 389 30.87 -20.34 -3.56
N LYS A 390 31.22 -19.33 -2.77
CA LYS A 390 31.92 -19.51 -1.48
C LYS A 390 31.09 -20.37 -0.53
N THR A 391 29.81 -20.05 -0.38
CA THR A 391 28.89 -20.77 0.51
C THR A 391 28.63 -22.21 0.06
N ILE A 392 28.40 -22.43 -1.25
CA ILE A 392 28.14 -23.78 -1.78
C ILE A 392 29.38 -24.67 -1.74
N GLU A 393 30.58 -24.11 -1.91
CA GLU A 393 31.84 -24.86 -1.78
C GLU A 393 32.14 -25.22 -0.31
N GLU A 394 31.81 -24.35 0.64
CA GLU A 394 31.96 -24.59 2.09
C GLU A 394 30.98 -25.67 2.61
N GLU A 395 29.75 -25.76 2.09
CA GLU A 395 28.77 -26.79 2.49
C GLU A 395 29.07 -28.20 1.93
N LYS A 396 29.99 -28.31 0.96
CA LYS A 396 30.42 -29.58 0.35
C LYS A 396 31.66 -30.20 1.02
N GLN A 397 32.32 -29.48 1.93
CA GLN A 397 33.45 -29.95 2.75
C GLN A 397 32.95 -30.40 4.12
#